data_AF-A0A218V4E3-F1
#
_entry.id   AF-A0A218V4E3-F1
#
_cell.length_a   1.000
_cell.length_b   1.000
_cell.length_c   1.000
_cell.angle_alpha   90.00
_cell.angle_beta   90.00
_cell.angle_gamma   90.00
#
_symmetry.space_group_name_H-M   'P 1'
#
loop_
_entity.id
_entity.type
_entity.pdbx_description
1 polymer ?
#
loop_
_entity_poly.entity_id
_entity_poly.type
_entity_poly.pdbx_seq_one_letter_code
_entity_poly.pdbx_strand_id
1 'polypeptide(L)'
;MAAAGTRLAREALGNAPGRRRPALASFSAFSFVPPKREGPPELSYFGREHKTGDFFTYDTVFRIPEDYDQYLPRCDRKHAKARGLKINEEEMARTVPVLTSSEYGKRIHEPLDPATGEHARVYSVYAAIYGEGSRTAQ
;
A
#
# COMPACT_ATOMS: atom_id res chain seq x y z
N MET A 1 -19.03 0.40 -11.30
CA MET A 1 -19.49 1.43 -12.23
C MET A 1 -19.14 2.81 -11.69
N ALA A 2 -17.95 3.33 -11.97
CA ALA A 2 -17.56 4.71 -11.67
C ALA A 2 -16.34 5.06 -12.53
N ALA A 3 -16.58 5.81 -13.60
CA ALA A 3 -15.56 6.36 -14.50
C ALA A 3 -16.04 7.76 -14.89
N ALA A 4 -16.36 8.61 -13.91
CA ALA A 4 -17.37 9.65 -14.11
C ALA A 4 -16.82 10.96 -14.72
N GLY A 5 -15.61 11.42 -14.38
CA GLY A 5 -15.16 12.77 -14.78
C GLY A 5 -14.93 12.96 -16.29
N THR A 6 -14.02 12.17 -16.88
CA THR A 6 -13.64 12.28 -18.30
C THR A 6 -14.72 11.76 -19.24
N ARG A 7 -15.48 10.79 -18.76
CA ARG A 7 -16.58 10.20 -19.49
C ARG A 7 -17.72 11.20 -19.66
N LEU A 8 -18.03 12.02 -18.65
CA LEU A 8 -19.03 13.09 -18.78
C LEU A 8 -18.65 14.15 -19.81
N ALA A 9 -17.40 14.62 -19.83
CA ALA A 9 -16.95 15.59 -20.84
C ALA A 9 -16.95 14.99 -22.27
N ARG A 10 -16.51 13.74 -22.42
CA ARG A 10 -16.56 13.02 -23.70
C ARG A 10 -17.99 12.69 -24.13
N GLU A 11 -18.87 12.29 -23.22
CA GLU A 11 -20.28 12.02 -23.48
C GLU A 11 -21.03 13.32 -23.84
N ALA A 12 -20.73 14.43 -23.16
CA ALA A 12 -21.30 15.74 -23.48
C ALA A 12 -20.97 16.19 -24.92
N LEU A 13 -19.74 15.90 -25.38
CA LEU A 13 -19.31 16.12 -26.76
C LEU A 13 -19.80 15.05 -27.75
N GLY A 14 -20.05 13.84 -27.26
CA GLY A 14 -20.53 12.68 -28.03
C GLY A 14 -22.05 12.64 -28.25
N ASN A 15 -22.81 13.56 -27.66
CA ASN A 15 -24.28 13.60 -27.76
C ASN A 15 -24.79 13.57 -29.21
N ALA A 16 -25.83 12.76 -29.44
CA ALA A 16 -26.51 12.55 -30.72
C ALA A 16 -27.03 13.88 -31.34
N PRO A 17 -27.18 13.95 -32.68
CA PRO A 17 -27.68 15.15 -33.35
C PRO A 17 -29.10 15.47 -32.87
N GLY A 18 -29.26 16.56 -32.12
CA GLY A 18 -30.54 16.99 -31.55
C GLY A 18 -30.45 17.70 -30.19
N ARG A 19 -29.39 17.46 -29.40
CA ARG A 19 -29.06 18.27 -28.22
C ARG A 19 -27.95 19.27 -28.56
N ARG A 20 -28.10 20.53 -28.13
CA ARG A 20 -27.04 21.55 -28.28
C ARG A 20 -25.80 21.08 -27.53
N ARG A 21 -24.71 20.84 -28.25
CA ARG A 21 -23.42 20.50 -27.65
C ARG A 21 -22.82 21.77 -26.99
N PRO A 22 -22.34 21.68 -25.75
CA PRO A 22 -21.57 22.78 -25.16
C PRO A 22 -20.29 23.03 -25.98
N ALA A 23 -19.87 24.30 -26.07
CA ALA A 23 -18.65 24.65 -26.79
C ALA A 23 -17.43 24.04 -26.10
N LEU A 24 -16.43 23.59 -26.87
CA LEU A 24 -15.17 23.08 -26.31
C LEU A 24 -14.53 24.06 -25.32
N ALA A 25 -14.63 25.36 -25.61
CA ALA A 25 -14.12 26.44 -24.75
C ALA A 25 -14.85 26.60 -23.40
N SER A 26 -16.05 26.02 -23.25
CA SER A 26 -16.78 26.04 -21.97
C SER A 26 -16.28 25.01 -20.97
N PHE A 27 -15.47 24.05 -21.42
CA PHE A 27 -14.89 23.04 -20.55
C PHE A 27 -13.56 23.54 -19.97
N SER A 28 -13.38 23.33 -18.66
CA SER A 28 -12.10 23.55 -17.99
C SER A 28 -11.02 22.64 -18.60
N ALA A 29 -9.76 23.10 -18.65
CA ALA A 29 -8.64 22.28 -19.10
C ALA A 29 -8.51 20.95 -18.32
N PHE A 30 -9.02 20.90 -17.09
CA PHE A 30 -8.99 19.72 -16.24
C PHE A 30 -10.14 18.73 -16.48
N SER A 31 -11.18 19.07 -17.26
CA SER A 31 -12.32 18.17 -17.47
C SER A 31 -11.97 16.91 -18.26
N PHE A 32 -10.88 16.95 -19.04
CA PHE A 32 -10.38 15.80 -19.80
C PHE A 32 -9.31 15.00 -19.05
N VAL A 33 -8.89 15.45 -17.87
CA VAL A 33 -7.94 14.71 -17.03
C VAL A 33 -8.72 13.63 -16.28
N PRO A 34 -8.36 12.34 -16.43
CA PRO A 34 -9.00 11.26 -15.67
C PRO A 34 -8.90 11.52 -14.16
N PRO A 35 -10.00 11.38 -13.40
CA PRO A 35 -9.94 11.47 -11.94
C PRO A 35 -9.12 10.33 -11.33
N LYS A 36 -8.91 9.27 -12.11
CA LYS A 36 -8.13 8.10 -11.73
C LYS A 36 -7.36 7.57 -12.92
N ARG A 37 -6.17 7.04 -12.64
CA ARG A 37 -5.38 6.28 -13.59
C ARG A 37 -5.93 4.85 -13.62
N GLU A 38 -6.71 4.54 -14.63
CA GLU A 38 -7.17 3.18 -14.91
C GLU A 38 -6.03 2.40 -15.57
N GLY A 39 -5.70 1.23 -15.05
CA GLY A 39 -4.63 0.40 -15.60
C GLY A 39 -4.42 -0.88 -14.79
N PRO A 40 -3.69 -1.86 -15.35
CA PRO A 40 -3.30 -3.07 -14.64
C PRO A 40 -2.58 -2.75 -13.33
N PRO A 41 -2.68 -3.61 -12.31
CA PRO A 41 -2.01 -3.41 -11.02
C PRO A 41 -0.49 -3.30 -11.15
N GLU A 42 0.09 -3.88 -12.21
CA GLU A 42 1.51 -3.80 -12.55
C GLU A 42 2.02 -2.37 -12.79
N LEU A 43 1.15 -1.45 -13.22
CA LEU A 43 1.50 -0.04 -13.40
C LEU A 43 1.53 0.74 -12.08
N SER A 44 0.99 0.15 -11.01
CA SER A 44 1.04 0.73 -9.67
C SER A 44 2.41 0.48 -9.04
N TYR A 45 2.90 1.46 -8.28
CA TYR A 45 4.19 1.34 -7.59
C TYR A 45 4.30 0.08 -6.72
N PHE A 46 3.19 -0.34 -6.10
CA PHE A 46 3.11 -1.53 -5.24
C PHE A 46 2.61 -2.79 -5.95
N GLY A 47 2.36 -2.76 -7.26
CA GLY A 47 1.84 -3.93 -7.98
C GLY A 47 0.42 -4.33 -7.55
N ARG A 48 -0.38 -3.37 -7.07
CA ARG A 48 -1.71 -3.60 -6.46
C ARG A 48 -2.80 -2.80 -7.15
N GLU A 49 -4.02 -3.33 -7.05
CA GLU A 49 -5.22 -2.62 -7.46
C GLU A 49 -5.42 -1.34 -6.65
N HIS A 50 -5.82 -0.27 -7.33
CA HIS A 50 -6.08 1.02 -6.71
C HIS A 50 -7.39 1.01 -5.90
N LYS A 51 -7.27 1.03 -4.57
CA LYS A 51 -8.42 1.03 -3.64
C LYS A 51 -9.09 2.39 -3.43
N THR A 52 -8.43 3.49 -3.80
CA THR A 52 -8.96 4.85 -3.59
C THR A 52 -10.25 5.07 -4.39
N GLY A 53 -11.12 6.00 -4.00
CA GLY A 53 -12.26 6.43 -4.84
C GLY A 53 -11.81 7.31 -6.02
N ASP A 54 -12.78 7.85 -6.77
CA ASP A 54 -12.52 8.92 -7.73
C ASP A 54 -11.94 10.14 -6.99
N PHE A 55 -10.89 10.76 -7.55
CA PHE A 55 -10.17 11.87 -6.91
C PHE A 55 -10.13 13.07 -7.88
N PHE A 56 -10.66 14.21 -7.43
CA PHE A 56 -10.57 15.46 -8.17
C PHE A 56 -9.59 16.41 -7.48
N THR A 57 -8.68 16.98 -8.26
CA THR A 57 -7.64 17.89 -7.74
C THR A 57 -8.26 19.09 -7.02
N TYR A 58 -9.34 19.66 -7.58
CA TYR A 58 -10.07 20.77 -6.97
C TYR A 58 -10.54 20.45 -5.54
N ASP A 59 -11.30 19.36 -5.38
CA ASP A 59 -11.85 18.94 -4.08
C ASP A 59 -10.76 18.70 -3.03
N THR A 60 -9.52 18.44 -3.46
CA THR A 60 -8.41 18.10 -2.56
C THR A 60 -7.61 19.31 -2.13
N VAL A 61 -7.44 20.28 -3.03
CA VAL A 61 -6.80 21.56 -2.74
C VAL A 61 -7.72 22.42 -1.87
N PHE A 62 -9.02 22.39 -2.14
CA PHE A 62 -10.02 23.19 -1.43
C PHE A 62 -10.77 22.40 -0.36
N ARG A 63 -10.28 21.23 0.04
CA ARG A 63 -10.90 20.44 1.11
C ARG A 63 -10.76 21.16 2.43
N ILE A 64 -11.87 21.57 3.01
CA ILE A 64 -11.91 21.97 4.42
C ILE A 64 -12.19 20.70 5.24
N PRO A 65 -11.27 20.25 6.10
CA PRO A 65 -11.56 19.12 6.98
C PRO A 65 -12.62 19.55 8.01
N GLU A 66 -13.76 18.86 8.03
CA GLU A 66 -14.83 19.11 9.00
C GLU A 66 -14.45 18.61 10.41
N ASP A 67 -13.57 17.60 10.48
CA ASP A 67 -13.19 16.93 11.72
C ASP A 67 -11.91 17.52 12.33
N TYR A 68 -12.04 18.20 13.47
CA TYR A 68 -10.90 18.63 14.30
C TYR A 68 -10.53 17.51 15.30
N ASP A 69 -9.32 16.97 15.18
CA ASP A 69 -8.75 16.04 16.18
C ASP A 69 -7.81 16.80 17.12
N GLN A 70 -8.28 17.07 18.34
CA GLN A 70 -7.54 17.78 19.39
C GLN A 70 -6.25 17.07 19.84
N TYR A 71 -6.12 15.77 19.55
CA TYR A 71 -4.94 14.98 19.93
C TYR A 71 -3.86 14.95 18.84
N LEU A 72 -4.13 15.52 17.65
CA LEU A 72 -3.12 15.69 16.61
C LEU A 72 -2.44 17.08 16.71
N PRO A 73 -1.10 17.14 16.81
CA PRO A 73 -0.38 18.40 16.75
C PRO A 73 -0.42 18.97 15.33
N ARG A 74 -1.13 20.10 15.16
CA ARG A 74 -1.34 20.90 13.93
C ARG A 74 -1.93 20.09 12.75
N CYS A 75 -2.88 20.69 12.04
CA CYS A 75 -3.76 20.07 11.04
C CYS A 75 -3.10 19.35 9.83
N ASP A 76 -1.77 19.25 9.77
CA ASP A 76 -1.03 18.90 8.56
C ASP A 76 -0.45 17.48 8.56
N ARG A 77 -0.72 16.66 9.58
CA ARG A 77 -0.12 15.32 9.69
C ARG A 77 -1.14 14.19 9.83
N LYS A 78 -2.14 14.15 8.95
CA LYS A 78 -3.08 13.02 8.82
C LYS A 78 -2.38 11.65 8.79
N HIS A 79 -1.20 11.58 8.17
CA HIS A 79 -0.40 10.36 8.04
C HIS A 79 0.93 10.41 8.82
N ALA A 80 1.01 11.20 9.90
CA ALA A 80 2.18 11.16 10.80
C ALA A 80 2.50 9.72 11.22
N LYS A 81 3.79 9.36 11.19
CA LYS A 81 4.25 8.01 11.57
C LYS A 81 3.51 6.89 10.82
N ALA A 82 3.17 7.11 9.55
CA ALA A 82 2.42 6.19 8.71
C ALA A 82 1.01 5.84 9.24
N ARG A 83 0.40 6.68 10.09
CA ARG A 83 -0.96 6.45 10.60
C ARG A 83 -1.96 6.36 9.45
N GLY A 84 -2.74 5.27 9.44
CA GLY A 84 -3.72 4.98 8.41
C GLY A 84 -3.15 4.48 7.07
N LEU A 85 -1.83 4.31 6.96
CA LEU A 85 -1.19 3.70 5.79
C LEU A 85 -0.86 2.24 6.08
N LYS A 86 -1.16 1.35 5.13
CA LYS A 86 -0.90 -0.10 5.24
C LYS A 86 0.36 -0.49 4.48
N ILE A 87 1.47 0.20 4.78
CA ILE A 87 2.72 0.11 4.02
C ILE A 87 3.29 -1.31 4.02
N ASN A 88 3.34 -1.97 5.18
CA ASN A 88 3.85 -3.34 5.28
C ASN A 88 3.02 -4.28 4.37
N GLU A 89 1.70 -4.28 4.51
CA GLU A 89 0.84 -5.10 3.64
C GLU A 89 1.15 -4.81 2.16
N GLU A 90 1.28 -3.55 1.77
CA GLU A 90 1.57 -3.11 0.40
C GLU A 90 2.94 -3.57 -0.12
N GLU A 91 3.97 -3.56 0.72
CA GLU A 91 5.29 -4.09 0.38
C GLU A 91 5.26 -5.61 0.22
N MET A 92 4.53 -6.34 1.08
CA MET A 92 4.43 -7.81 1.05
C MET A 92 3.73 -8.40 -0.17
N ALA A 93 2.85 -7.63 -0.83
CA ALA A 93 2.22 -8.12 -2.06
C ALA A 93 3.11 -7.96 -3.30
N ARG A 94 4.24 -7.25 -3.20
CA ARG A 94 5.13 -7.16 -4.34
C ARG A 94 5.75 -8.52 -4.58
N THR A 95 5.75 -8.93 -5.85
CA THR A 95 6.43 -10.15 -6.29
C THR A 95 7.95 -10.06 -6.04
N VAL A 96 8.52 -8.87 -6.17
CA VAL A 96 9.95 -8.61 -5.96
C VAL A 96 10.13 -7.51 -4.91
N PRO A 97 10.85 -7.78 -3.81
CA PRO A 97 11.08 -6.79 -2.76
C PRO A 97 12.01 -5.67 -3.22
N VAL A 98 11.79 -4.45 -2.71
CA VAL A 98 12.63 -3.26 -2.99
C VAL A 98 13.84 -3.24 -2.05
N LEU A 99 14.97 -2.66 -2.46
CA LEU A 99 16.17 -2.50 -1.62
C LEU A 99 15.90 -1.91 -0.23
N THR A 100 14.93 -0.99 -0.12
CA THR A 100 14.55 -0.34 1.14
C THR A 100 13.63 -1.19 2.00
N SER A 101 13.09 -2.29 1.47
CA SER A 101 12.24 -3.19 2.23
C SER A 101 13.07 -3.99 3.23
N SER A 102 12.48 -4.25 4.39
CA SER A 102 13.15 -5.02 5.43
C SER A 102 13.33 -6.50 5.07
N GLU A 103 12.64 -6.98 4.05
CA GLU A 103 12.76 -8.36 3.55
C GLU A 103 13.83 -8.53 2.49
N TYR A 104 14.16 -7.46 1.76
CA TYR A 104 15.17 -7.56 0.72
C TYR A 104 16.51 -8.05 1.29
N GLY A 105 17.03 -9.12 0.68
CA GLY A 105 18.27 -9.77 1.11
C GLY A 105 18.10 -10.76 2.28
N LYS A 106 16.93 -10.88 2.91
CA LYS A 106 16.68 -11.91 3.92
C LYS A 106 16.27 -13.22 3.25
N ARG A 107 17.02 -14.30 3.52
CA ARG A 107 16.69 -15.66 3.06
C ARG A 107 16.03 -16.46 4.18
N ILE A 108 14.88 -16.00 4.68
CA ILE A 108 14.21 -16.60 5.85
C ILE A 108 13.78 -18.05 5.55
N HIS A 109 13.29 -18.31 4.34
CA HIS A 109 12.80 -19.62 3.94
C HIS A 109 13.89 -20.57 3.41
N GLU A 110 15.08 -20.03 3.12
CA GLU A 110 16.18 -20.80 2.54
C GLU A 110 17.52 -20.27 3.09
N PRO A 111 17.78 -20.49 4.40
CA PRO A 111 19.04 -20.09 4.98
C PRO A 111 20.18 -20.80 4.25
N LEU A 112 21.18 -20.02 3.80
CA LEU A 112 22.34 -20.56 3.08
C LEU A 112 23.11 -21.57 3.94
N ASP A 113 23.18 -21.26 5.24
CA ASP A 113 23.83 -22.11 6.23
C ASP A 113 22.73 -22.64 7.17
N PRO A 114 22.39 -23.93 7.12
CA PRO A 114 21.46 -24.50 8.08
C PRO A 114 22.04 -24.34 9.49
N ALA A 115 21.20 -24.07 10.48
CA ALA A 115 21.62 -24.02 11.87
C ALA A 115 21.89 -25.46 12.37
N THR A 116 22.99 -26.06 11.90
CA THR A 116 23.41 -27.39 12.31
C THR A 116 23.89 -27.29 13.75
N GLY A 117 23.04 -27.65 14.70
CA GLY A 117 23.31 -27.61 16.14
C GLY A 117 24.38 -28.60 16.62
N GLU A 118 25.27 -29.06 15.73
CA GLU A 118 26.32 -30.07 15.99
C GLU A 118 27.27 -29.65 17.13
N HIS A 119 27.46 -28.35 17.31
CA HIS A 119 28.30 -27.79 18.36
C HIS A 119 27.52 -26.85 19.30
N ALA A 120 26.22 -27.11 19.48
CA ALA A 120 25.42 -26.36 20.44
C ALA A 120 25.92 -26.60 21.87
N ARG A 121 25.98 -25.53 22.68
CA ARG A 121 26.33 -25.65 24.10
C ARG A 121 25.22 -26.39 24.83
N VAL A 122 25.53 -27.57 25.36
CA VAL A 122 24.62 -28.36 26.20
C VAL A 122 24.91 -28.04 27.67
N TYR A 123 23.86 -27.69 28.43
CA TYR A 123 23.96 -27.45 29.87
C TYR A 123 24.03 -28.78 30.66
N SER A 124 25.09 -29.56 30.42
CA SER A 124 25.28 -30.89 31.03
C SER A 124 25.37 -30.84 32.55
N VAL A 125 26.06 -29.84 33.12
CA VAL A 125 26.24 -29.70 34.58
C VAL A 125 24.90 -29.39 35.27
N TYR A 126 24.09 -28.49 34.70
CA TYR A 126 22.79 -28.17 35.25
C TYR A 126 21.84 -29.37 35.19
N ALA A 127 21.83 -30.09 34.06
CA ALA A 127 21.06 -31.32 33.90
C ALA A 127 21.51 -32.43 34.86
N ALA A 128 22.81 -32.53 35.15
CA ALA A 128 23.34 -33.52 36.10
C ALA A 128 23.02 -33.18 37.57
N ILE A 129 23.00 -31.90 37.94
CA ILE A 129 22.77 -31.47 39.33
C ILE A 129 21.27 -31.42 39.67
N TYR A 130 20.44 -31.00 38.71
CA TYR A 130 19.02 -30.70 38.97
C TYR A 130 18.04 -31.48 38.07
N GLY A 131 18.51 -32.24 37.08
CA GLY A 131 17.65 -33.00 36.17
C GLY A 131 17.30 -34.39 36.71
N GLU A 132 16.02 -34.77 36.67
CA GLU A 132 15.56 -36.12 36.96
C GLU A 132 16.11 -37.10 35.90
N GLY A 133 16.84 -38.13 36.33
CA GLY A 133 17.80 -38.86 35.52
C GLY A 133 17.27 -39.45 34.21
N SER A 134 17.83 -39.02 33.08
CA SER A 134 17.73 -39.74 31.81
C SER A 134 19.00 -40.56 31.57
N ARG A 135 18.84 -41.89 31.61
CA ARG A 135 19.86 -42.92 31.34
C ARG A 135 20.54 -42.72 29.98
N THR A 136 21.83 -43.04 29.93
CA THR A 136 22.63 -43.19 28.71
C THR A 136 22.09 -44.32 27.83
N ALA A 137 21.80 -44.03 26.56
CA ALA A 137 21.55 -45.07 25.56
C ALA A 137 22.88 -45.75 25.17
N GLN A 138 22.88 -47.08 25.23
CA GLN A 138 23.90 -47.99 24.69
C GLN A 138 23.88 -48.00 23.16
#